data_AF-A0A832JTJ5-F1
#
_entry.id   AF-A0A832JTJ5-F1
#
_cell.length_a   1.000
_cell.length_b   1.000
_cell.length_c   1.000
_cell.angle_alpha   90.00
_cell.angle_beta   90.00
_cell.angle_gamma   90.00
#
_symmetry.space_group_name_H-M   'P 1'
#
loop_
_entity.id
_entity.type
_entity.pdbx_description
1 polymer ?
#
loop_
_entity_poly.entity_id
_entity_poly.type
_entity_poly.pdbx_seq_one_letter_code
_entity_poly.pdbx_strand_id
1 'polypeptide(L)'
;MRKCPLCLSNVVHEAVYCPSCGTRLAEPTVESLYRCWIHTNRFAPYQCATCGRFICKECRRRHAGRDICKVCYISVLLPKLYMNSFLHSIGAQGEHVVGEVKAGPEARLERLQDVYARGAHKA
;
A
#
# COMPACT_ATOMS: atom_id res chain seq x y z
N MET A 1 -15.32 -12.39 -40.69
CA MET A 1 -14.12 -13.08 -40.12
C MET A 1 -13.53 -12.19 -39.03
N ARG A 2 -12.93 -12.75 -37.99
CA ARG A 2 -12.23 -12.03 -36.91
C ARG A 2 -10.79 -12.53 -36.75
N LYS A 3 -9.94 -11.74 -36.09
CA LYS A 3 -8.55 -12.12 -35.78
C LYS A 3 -8.48 -12.85 -34.44
N CYS A 4 -7.68 -13.92 -34.36
CA CYS A 4 -7.36 -14.55 -33.09
C CYS A 4 -6.53 -13.58 -32.21
N PRO A 5 -6.87 -13.37 -30.92
CA PRO A 5 -6.13 -12.45 -30.05
C PRO A 5 -4.75 -12.98 -29.62
N LEU A 6 -4.49 -14.29 -29.79
CA LEU A 6 -3.20 -14.89 -29.44
C LEU A 6 -2.24 -14.98 -30.63
N CYS A 7 -2.70 -15.52 -31.76
CA CYS A 7 -1.83 -15.82 -32.91
C CYS A 7 -2.14 -15.01 -34.18
N LEU A 8 -3.13 -14.10 -34.15
CA LEU A 8 -3.49 -13.22 -35.26
C LEU A 8 -3.98 -13.91 -36.54
N SER A 9 -4.18 -15.23 -36.52
CA SER A 9 -4.80 -15.97 -37.64
C SER A 9 -6.24 -15.50 -37.87
N ASN A 10 -6.68 -15.57 -39.13
CA ASN A 10 -8.07 -15.31 -39.49
C ASN A 10 -8.94 -16.48 -39.02
N VAL A 11 -10.04 -16.15 -38.35
CA VAL A 11 -11.00 -17.14 -37.85
C VAL A 11 -12.42 -16.73 -38.24
N VAL A 12 -13.27 -17.73 -38.53
CA VAL A 12 -14.71 -17.51 -38.72
C VAL A 12 -15.35 -16.97 -37.43
N HIS A 13 -16.45 -16.23 -37.56
CA HIS A 13 -17.00 -15.47 -36.43
C HIS A 13 -17.57 -16.40 -35.35
N GLU A 14 -18.24 -17.50 -35.73
CA GLU A 14 -18.79 -18.48 -34.78
C GLU A 14 -17.77 -19.51 -34.24
N ALA A 15 -16.49 -19.45 -34.64
CA ALA A 15 -15.51 -20.41 -34.14
C ALA A 15 -15.33 -20.26 -32.61
N VAL A 16 -15.50 -21.37 -31.89
CA VAL A 16 -15.24 -21.46 -30.45
C VAL A 16 -13.75 -21.60 -30.15
N TYR A 17 -12.98 -22.17 -31.07
CA TYR A 17 -11.53 -22.36 -30.95
C TYR A 17 -10.79 -21.90 -32.20
N CYS A 18 -9.57 -21.40 -32.04
CA CYS A 18 -8.70 -21.07 -33.15
C CYS A 18 -8.12 -22.36 -33.78
N PRO A 19 -8.30 -22.62 -35.08
CA PRO A 19 -7.78 -23.82 -35.73
C PRO A 19 -6.24 -23.81 -35.83
N SER A 20 -5.60 -22.65 -35.72
CA SER A 20 -4.13 -22.54 -35.81
C SER A 20 -3.42 -22.71 -34.46
N CYS A 21 -3.99 -22.22 -33.36
CA CYS A 21 -3.31 -22.23 -32.05
C CYS A 21 -4.11 -22.89 -30.91
N GLY A 22 -5.34 -23.37 -31.17
CA GLY A 22 -6.18 -24.01 -30.16
C GLY A 22 -6.79 -23.08 -29.11
N THR A 23 -6.49 -21.78 -29.14
CA THR A 23 -7.06 -20.81 -28.18
C THR A 23 -8.57 -20.74 -28.29
N ARG A 24 -9.26 -20.80 -27.15
CA ARG A 24 -10.71 -20.58 -27.07
C ARG A 24 -11.02 -19.11 -27.36
N LEU A 25 -11.90 -18.87 -28.32
CA LEU A 25 -12.30 -17.55 -28.81
C LEU A 25 -13.68 -17.11 -28.29
N ALA A 26 -14.28 -17.92 -27.40
CA ALA A 26 -15.55 -17.60 -26.76
C ALA A 26 -15.40 -16.33 -25.91
N GLU A 27 -16.46 -15.52 -25.88
CA GLU A 27 -16.51 -14.35 -25.01
C GLU A 27 -16.37 -14.79 -23.55
N PRO A 28 -15.67 -13.99 -22.72
CA PRO A 28 -15.55 -14.28 -21.30
C PRO A 28 -16.96 -14.36 -20.70
N THR A 29 -17.34 -15.52 -20.19
CA THR A 29 -18.61 -15.65 -19.46
C THR A 29 -18.56 -14.78 -18.22
N VAL A 30 -19.72 -14.35 -17.72
CA VAL A 30 -19.83 -13.56 -16.47
C VAL A 30 -19.07 -14.21 -15.31
N GLU A 31 -19.02 -15.54 -15.24
CA GLU A 31 -18.22 -16.31 -14.28
C GLU A 31 -16.71 -16.14 -14.39
N SER A 32 -16.19 -15.86 -15.60
CA SER A 32 -14.77 -15.62 -15.80
C SER A 32 -14.33 -14.23 -15.31
N LEU A 33 -15.25 -13.27 -15.24
CA LEU A 33 -14.97 -11.91 -14.78
C LEU A 33 -14.67 -11.85 -13.27
N TYR A 34 -15.26 -12.75 -12.49
CA TYR A 34 -15.09 -12.81 -11.03
C TYR A 34 -14.09 -13.85 -10.57
N ARG A 35 -13.05 -14.14 -11.38
CA ARG A 35 -11.97 -15.04 -10.99
C ARG A 35 -10.78 -14.27 -10.46
N CYS A 36 -10.17 -14.81 -9.40
CA CYS A 36 -8.96 -14.21 -8.85
C CYS A 36 -7.84 -14.33 -9.87
N TRP A 37 -7.22 -13.20 -10.19
CA TRP A 37 -6.09 -13.18 -11.11
C TRP A 37 -4.91 -14.04 -10.65
N ILE A 38 -4.76 -14.23 -9.33
CA ILE A 38 -3.71 -15.06 -8.73
C ILE A 38 -4.15 -16.52 -8.58
N HIS A 39 -5.43 -16.75 -8.28
CA HIS A 39 -6.01 -18.08 -8.13
C HIS A 39 -7.19 -18.23 -9.10
N THR A 40 -6.93 -18.68 -10.32
CA THR A 40 -7.91 -18.70 -11.43
C THR A 40 -9.18 -19.52 -11.15
N ASN A 41 -9.16 -20.39 -10.14
CA ASN A 41 -10.31 -21.19 -9.71
C ASN A 41 -11.07 -20.63 -8.49
N ARG A 42 -10.70 -19.44 -8.01
CA ARG A 42 -11.36 -18.83 -6.84
C ARG A 42 -12.18 -17.61 -7.22
N PHE A 43 -13.35 -17.51 -6.61
CA PHE A 43 -14.19 -16.32 -6.70
C PHE A 43 -13.48 -15.08 -6.13
N ALA A 44 -13.61 -13.96 -6.81
CA ALA A 44 -12.90 -12.72 -6.57
C ALA A 44 -13.86 -11.52 -6.57
N PRO A 45 -14.46 -11.20 -5.41
CA PRO A 45 -15.39 -10.07 -5.30
C PRO A 45 -14.69 -8.71 -5.17
N TYR A 46 -13.35 -8.68 -5.02
CA TYR A 46 -12.61 -7.44 -4.76
C TYR A 46 -11.81 -7.02 -5.98
N GLN A 47 -11.78 -5.72 -6.29
CA GLN A 47 -10.97 -5.16 -7.36
C GLN A 47 -9.76 -4.40 -6.77
N CYS A 48 -8.57 -4.69 -7.28
CA CYS A 48 -7.36 -3.99 -6.86
C CYS A 48 -7.38 -2.53 -7.30
N ALA A 49 -7.30 -1.58 -6.37
CA ALA A 49 -7.29 -0.15 -6.68
C ALA A 49 -6.02 0.32 -7.42
N THR A 50 -4.95 -0.50 -7.45
CA THR A 50 -3.71 -0.17 -8.17
C THR A 50 -3.70 -0.69 -9.60
N CYS A 51 -4.18 -1.91 -9.86
CA CYS A 51 -4.05 -2.54 -11.18
C CYS A 51 -5.38 -2.98 -11.80
N GLY A 52 -6.52 -2.73 -11.14
CA GLY A 52 -7.86 -3.03 -11.65
C GLY A 52 -8.22 -4.53 -11.70
N ARG A 53 -7.31 -5.43 -11.31
CA ARG A 53 -7.53 -6.87 -11.36
C ARG A 53 -8.38 -7.37 -10.20
N PHE A 54 -9.24 -8.35 -10.46
CA PHE A 54 -10.04 -9.02 -9.44
C PHE A 54 -9.21 -9.99 -8.60
N ILE A 55 -9.44 -9.96 -7.29
CA ILE A 55 -8.71 -10.77 -6.29
C ILE A 55 -9.66 -11.41 -5.26
N CYS A 56 -9.30 -12.60 -4.79
CA CYS A 56 -10.03 -13.25 -3.70
C CYS A 56 -9.66 -12.65 -2.33
N LYS A 57 -10.44 -13.01 -1.30
CA LYS A 57 -10.26 -12.54 0.09
C LYS A 57 -8.82 -12.72 0.61
N GLU A 58 -8.15 -13.82 0.28
CA GLU A 58 -6.77 -14.10 0.71
C GLU A 58 -5.71 -13.31 -0.06
N CYS A 59 -6.01 -12.91 -1.30
CA CYS A 59 -5.09 -12.14 -2.12
C CYS A 59 -5.18 -10.64 -1.85
N ARG A 60 -6.16 -10.22 -1.05
CA ARG A 60 -6.48 -8.83 -0.72
C ARG A 60 -5.69 -8.34 0.49
N ARG A 61 -5.07 -7.18 0.35
CA ARG A 61 -4.52 -6.37 1.44
C ARG A 61 -5.29 -5.05 1.49
N ARG A 62 -5.78 -4.68 2.68
CA ARG A 62 -6.38 -3.35 2.89
C ARG A 62 -5.25 -2.36 3.21
N HIS A 63 -5.16 -1.28 2.44
CA HIS A 63 -4.21 -0.20 2.70
C HIS A 63 -4.89 1.14 2.44
N ALA A 64 -4.91 2.01 3.46
CA ALA A 64 -5.62 3.29 3.43
C ALA A 64 -7.08 3.15 2.93
N GLY A 65 -7.81 2.18 3.48
CA GLY A 65 -9.22 1.90 3.13
C GLY A 65 -9.46 1.22 1.77
N ARG A 66 -8.42 1.07 0.94
CA ARG A 66 -8.52 0.48 -0.41
C ARG A 66 -8.09 -0.98 -0.44
N ASP A 67 -8.69 -1.75 -1.34
CA ASP A 67 -8.31 -3.13 -1.60
C ASP A 67 -7.18 -3.20 -2.62
N ILE A 68 -6.05 -3.79 -2.23
CA ILE A 68 -4.83 -3.89 -3.03
C ILE A 68 -4.43 -5.37 -3.14
N CYS A 69 -4.02 -5.82 -4.33
CA CYS A 69 -3.52 -7.18 -4.48
C CYS A 69 -2.15 -7.34 -3.81
N LYS A 70 -1.86 -8.53 -3.28
CA LYS A 70 -0.56 -8.83 -2.66
C LYS A 70 0.65 -8.49 -3.54
N VAL A 71 0.53 -8.63 -4.87
CA VAL A 71 1.59 -8.25 -5.81
C VAL A 71 1.84 -6.74 -5.76
N CYS A 72 0.81 -5.91 -6.00
CA CYS A 72 0.95 -4.45 -5.93
C CYS A 72 1.31 -3.95 -4.53
N TYR A 73 0.84 -4.62 -3.48
CA TYR A 73 1.24 -4.28 -2.12
C TYR A 73 2.75 -4.42 -1.94
N ILE A 74 3.33 -5.54 -2.38
CA ILE A 74 4.76 -5.81 -2.24
C ILE A 74 5.60 -4.96 -3.20
N SER A 75 5.20 -4.84 -4.47
CA SER A 75 6.03 -4.17 -5.49
C SER A 75 5.86 -2.66 -5.57
N VAL A 76 4.74 -2.11 -5.12
CA VAL A 76 4.43 -0.68 -5.27
C VAL A 76 4.35 0.06 -3.94
N LEU A 77 3.77 -0.55 -2.90
CA LEU A 77 3.51 0.12 -1.63
C LEU A 77 4.60 -0.10 -0.59
N LEU A 78 5.09 -1.34 -0.40
CA LEU A 78 6.13 -1.63 0.58
C LEU A 78 7.41 -0.78 0.39
N PRO A 79 7.94 -0.58 -0.84
CA PRO A 79 9.12 0.25 -1.03
C PRO A 79 8.91 1.70 -0.56
N LYS A 80 7.71 2.26 -0.77
CA LYS A 80 7.38 3.62 -0.32
C LYS A 80 7.33 3.74 1.20
N LEU A 81 6.86 2.70 1.88
CA LEU A 81 6.84 2.66 3.34
C LEU A 81 8.24 2.49 3.92
N TYR A 82 9.05 1.61 3.33
CA TYR A 82 10.42 1.34 3.78
C TYR A 82 11.36 2.54 3.57
N MET A 83 11.24 3.24 2.43
CA MET A 83 12.02 4.45 2.17
C MET A 83 11.61 5.62 3.09
N ASN A 84 10.33 5.73 3.46
CA ASN A 84 9.88 6.76 4.41
C ASN A 84 10.44 6.55 5.83
N SER A 85 10.61 5.31 6.27
CA SER A 85 11.30 5.01 7.54
C SER A 85 12.78 5.42 7.53
N PHE A 86 13.45 5.38 6.38
CA PHE A 86 14.84 5.82 6.26
C PHE A 86 14.96 7.35 6.32
N LEU A 87 14.05 8.10 5.69
CA LEU A 87 14.04 9.57 5.74
C LEU A 87 13.76 10.13 7.14
N HIS A 88 12.92 9.46 7.94
CA HIS A 88 12.69 9.86 9.34
C HIS A 88 13.93 9.69 10.23
N SER A 89 14.86 8.81 9.88
CA SER A 89 16.13 8.65 10.62
C SER A 89 17.22 9.68 10.25
N ILE A 90 17.09 10.38 9.11
CA ILE A 90 18.07 11.39 8.65
C ILE A 90 17.58 12.83 8.86
N GLY A 91 16.28 13.04 9.08
CA GLY A 91 15.66 14.37 9.20
C GLY A 91 15.52 14.94 10.62
N ALA A 92 16.28 14.46 11.61
CA ALA A 92 16.22 14.95 13.00
C ALA A 92 17.45 15.77 13.43
N GLN A 93 18.15 16.42 12.49
CA GLN A 93 19.31 17.28 12.76
C GLN A 93 19.28 18.47 11.80
N GLY A 94 18.44 19.47 12.06
CA GLY A 94 18.41 20.65 11.20
C GLY A 94 17.25 21.61 11.41
N GLU A 95 16.98 22.01 12.65
CA GLU A 95 16.29 23.28 12.86
C GLU A 95 17.26 24.25 13.53
N HIS A 96 17.78 25.11 12.66
CA HIS A 96 18.75 26.15 12.96
C HIS A 96 18.06 27.23 13.80
N VAL A 97 18.72 27.57 14.90
CA VAL A 97 18.42 28.70 15.76
C VAL A 97 18.26 30.00 14.97
N VAL A 98 17.13 30.69 15.18
CA VAL A 98 17.06 32.14 15.05
C VAL A 98 16.42 32.64 16.33
N GLY A 99 17.23 33.31 17.15
CA GLY A 99 16.84 33.78 18.46
C GLY A 99 15.84 34.92 18.42
N GLU A 100 14.94 34.94 19.40
CA GLU A 100 14.37 36.17 19.91
C GLU A 100 14.70 36.29 21.40
N VAL A 101 15.33 37.41 21.72
CA VAL A 101 15.88 37.78 23.01
C VAL A 101 14.76 38.43 23.82
N LYS A 102 14.37 37.87 24.97
CA LYS A 102 13.87 38.67 26.09
C LYS A 102 14.39 38.10 27.42
N ALA A 103 15.35 38.83 27.96
CA ALA A 103 15.84 38.69 29.32
C ALA A 103 14.75 39.10 30.33
N GLY A 104 14.65 38.34 31.42
CA GLY A 104 13.96 38.72 32.65
C GLY A 104 14.60 37.94 33.82
N PRO A 105 15.14 38.59 34.87
CA PRO A 105 16.06 37.96 35.83
C PRO A 105 15.39 37.26 37.03
N GLU A 106 14.08 36.98 37.03
CA GLU A 106 13.35 36.64 38.27
C GLU A 106 12.86 35.18 38.41
N ALA A 107 13.26 34.24 37.57
CA ALA A 107 12.71 32.86 37.60
C ALA A 107 13.68 31.75 38.08
N ARG A 108 14.77 32.13 38.78
CA ARG A 108 15.83 31.17 39.20
C ARG A 108 15.95 30.94 40.70
N LEU A 109 15.29 31.72 41.56
CA LEU A 109 15.49 31.62 43.02
C LEU A 109 14.45 30.75 43.75
N GLU A 110 13.25 30.52 43.20
CA GLU A 110 12.22 29.72 43.91
C GLU A 110 12.38 28.20 43.76
N ARG A 111 13.24 27.70 42.87
CA ARG A 111 13.45 26.24 42.70
C ARG A 111 14.52 25.63 43.61
N LEU A 112 15.29 26.43 44.35
CA LEU A 112 16.35 25.93 45.23
C LEU A 112 15.91 25.76 46.70
N GLN A 113 14.82 26.39 47.15
CA GLN A 113 14.28 26.17 48.50
C GLN A 113 13.44 24.89 48.61
N ASP A 114 12.90 24.42 47.49
CA ASP A 114 11.97 23.29 47.44
C ASP A 114 12.66 21.91 47.45
N VAL A 115 13.98 21.89 47.23
CA VAL A 115 14.81 20.67 47.34
C VAL A 115 15.31 20.47 48.77
N TYR A 116 15.54 21.55 49.53
CA TYR A 116 16.06 21.48 50.90
C TYR A 116 14.97 21.16 51.96
N ALA A 117 13.69 21.43 51.67
CA ALA A 117 12.58 21.12 52.58
C ALA A 117 12.09 19.66 52.53
N ARG A 118 12.43 18.90 51.48
CA ARG A 118 11.96 17.50 51.29
C ARG A 118 12.94 16.43 51.78
N GLY A 119 14.09 16.83 52.36
CA GLY A 119 15.12 15.92 52.85
C GLY A 119 15.09 15.60 54.35
N ALA A 120 14.16 16.18 55.14
CA ALA A 120 14.22 16.14 56.62
C ALA A 120 13.14 15.27 57.31
N HIS A 121 12.42 14.41 56.61
CA HIS A 121 11.46 13.48 57.23
C HIS A 121 11.47 12.11 56.57
N LYS A 122 12.40 11.27 57.00
CA LYS A 122 12.41 9.79 57.04
C LYS A 122 13.76 9.44 57.71
N ALA A 123 13.82 9.52 59.04
CA ALA A 123 13.51 8.42 59.97
C ALA A 123 14.42 7.22 59.70
#